data_AF-A0A2H6IF89-F1
#
_entry.id   AF-A0A2H6IF89-F1
#
_cell.length_a   1.000
_cell.length_b   1.000
_cell.length_c   1.000
_cell.angle_alpha   90.00
_cell.angle_beta   90.00
_cell.angle_gamma   90.00
#
_symmetry.space_group_name_H-M   'P 1'
#
loop_
_entity.id
_entity.type
_entity.pdbx_description
1 polymer ?
#
loop_
_entity_poly.entity_id
_entity_poly.type
_entity_poly.pdbx_seq_one_letter_code
_entity_poly.pdbx_strand_id
1 'polypeptide(L)' 'MGRNVISERTADALVAIGGQYWTLSEIAFSLQLKKPVVGIETWDIDGVIRAETPEDAVRKIFDNL' A
#
# COMPACT_ATOMS: atom_id res chain seq x y z
N MET A 1 -9.50 -0.97 14.64
CA MET A 1 -10.63 -0.30 13.95
C MET A 1 -10.10 0.25 12.65
N GLY A 2 -10.38 -0.42 11.53
CA GLY A 2 -10.03 0.08 10.20
C GLY A 2 -10.94 1.24 9.82
N ARG A 3 -10.42 2.47 9.86
CA ARG A 3 -11.19 3.64 9.41
C ARG A 3 -11.21 3.80 7.88
N ASN A 4 -10.48 2.97 7.12
CA ASN A 4 -10.42 3.03 5.64
C ASN A 4 -10.71 1.70 4.91
N VAL A 5 -11.34 0.70 5.55
CA VAL A 5 -11.79 -0.55 4.87
C VAL A 5 -12.77 -0.30 3.72
N ILE A 6 -13.36 0.90 3.63
CA ILE A 6 -14.24 1.30 2.52
C ILE A 6 -13.45 1.54 1.21
N SER A 7 -12.13 1.70 1.25
CA SER A 7 -11.33 1.97 0.05
C SER A 7 -10.83 0.70 -0.66
N GLU A 8 -10.63 -0.42 0.03
CA GLU A 8 -9.87 -1.55 -0.55
C GLU A 8 -10.60 -2.29 -1.68
N ARG A 9 -11.93 -2.17 -1.80
CA ARG A 9 -12.67 -2.71 -2.97
C ARG A 9 -12.77 -1.72 -4.13
N THR A 10 -12.72 -0.42 -3.88
CA THR A 10 -12.89 0.63 -4.91
C THR A 10 -11.59 1.28 -5.35
N ALA A 11 -10.52 1.16 -4.57
CA ALA A 11 -9.21 1.75 -4.89
C ALA A 11 -8.43 0.84 -5.83
N ASP A 12 -7.75 1.42 -6.80
CA ASP A 12 -6.94 0.66 -7.75
C ASP A 12 -5.55 0.30 -7.17
N ALA A 13 -5.08 1.03 -6.15
CA ALA A 13 -3.79 0.82 -5.49
C ALA A 13 -3.80 1.28 -4.01
N LEU A 14 -2.84 0.81 -3.21
CA LEU A 14 -2.64 1.19 -1.80
C LEU A 14 -1.26 1.86 -1.61
N VAL A 15 -1.21 3.01 -0.91
CA VAL A 15 0.04 3.59 -0.40
C VAL A 15 0.11 3.43 1.11
N ALA A 16 1.04 2.60 1.58
CA ALA A 16 1.33 2.41 3.00
C ALA A 16 2.40 3.42 3.47
N ILE A 17 2.03 4.33 4.36
CA ILE A 17 2.96 5.33 4.93
C ILE A 17 3.20 5.00 6.40
N GLY A 18 4.46 4.80 6.78
CA GLY A 18 4.85 4.48 8.15
C GLY A 18 4.59 3.02 8.56
N GLY A 19 5.33 2.56 9.56
CA GLY A 19 5.35 1.16 10.02
C GLY A 19 4.45 0.84 11.22
N GLN A 20 3.27 1.45 11.37
CA GLN A 20 2.38 1.11 12.49
C GLN A 20 1.72 -0.26 12.27
N TYR A 21 1.43 -0.98 13.36
CA TYR A 21 0.83 -2.34 13.32
C TYR A 21 -0.51 -2.37 12.56
N TRP A 22 -1.23 -1.25 12.54
CA TRP A 22 -2.48 -1.13 11.81
C TRP A 22 -2.30 -1.13 10.28
N THR A 23 -1.18 -0.62 9.77
CA THR A 23 -0.83 -0.58 8.34
C THR A 23 -0.57 -1.99 7.78
N LEU A 24 -0.08 -2.91 8.61
CA LEU A 24 0.21 -4.30 8.23
C LEU A 24 -1.05 -5.07 7.77
N SER A 25 -2.18 -4.88 8.44
CA SER A 25 -3.44 -5.55 8.07
C SER A 25 -4.00 -5.04 6.74
N GLU A 26 -3.84 -3.75 6.43
CA GLU A 26 -4.28 -3.16 5.14
C GLU A 26 -3.35 -3.63 4.01
N ILE A 27 -2.03 -3.70 4.24
CA ILE A 27 -1.07 -4.29 3.29
C ILE A 27 -1.46 -5.74 2.96
N ALA A 28 -1.73 -6.56 3.98
CA ALA A 28 -2.09 -7.96 3.78
C ALA A 28 -3.37 -8.11 2.95
N PHE A 29 -4.39 -7.30 3.21
CA PHE A 29 -5.66 -7.37 2.47
C PHE A 29 -5.50 -6.90 1.01
N SER A 30 -4.77 -5.82 0.77
CA SER A 30 -4.50 -5.34 -0.59
C SER A 30 -3.68 -6.34 -1.42
N LEU A 31 -2.70 -7.02 -0.81
CA LEU A 31 -1.97 -8.13 -1.44
C LEU A 31 -2.89 -9.32 -1.75
N GLN A 32 -3.80 -9.67 -0.85
CA GLN A 32 -4.81 -10.73 -1.10
C GLN A 32 -5.73 -10.36 -2.28
N LEU A 33 -6.04 -9.08 -2.46
CA LEU A 33 -6.80 -8.57 -3.60
C LEU A 33 -5.97 -8.40 -4.88
N LYS A 34 -4.68 -8.77 -4.86
CA LYS A 34 -3.72 -8.58 -5.97
C LYS A 34 -3.62 -7.14 -6.44
N LYS A 35 -3.81 -6.18 -5.53
CA LYS A 35 -3.67 -4.75 -5.84
C LYS A 35 -2.24 -4.32 -5.58
N PRO A 36 -1.68 -3.42 -6.41
CA PRO A 36 -0.35 -2.88 -6.17
C PRO A 36 -0.32 -2.13 -4.83
N VAL A 37 0.66 -2.48 -4.00
CA VAL A 37 0.91 -1.85 -2.70
C VAL A 37 2.27 -1.15 -2.76
N VAL A 38 2.28 0.14 -2.48
CA VAL A 38 3.51 0.95 -2.46
C VAL A 38 3.76 1.46 -1.05
N GLY A 39 4.99 1.32 -0.54
CA GLY A 39 5.34 1.63 0.83
C GLY A 39 6.35 2.77 0.98
N ILE A 40 6.03 3.80 1.76
CA ILE A 40 6.96 4.88 2.14
C ILE A 40 7.29 4.76 3.64
N GLU A 41 8.57 4.64 3.98
CA GLU A 41 9.04 4.47 5.38
C GLU A 41 8.26 3.39 6.16
N THR A 42 7.89 2.31 5.47
CA THR A 42 7.05 1.22 6.02
C THR A 42 7.82 -0.10 6.10
N TRP A 43 7.11 -1.16 6.48
CA TRP A 43 7.63 -2.52 6.58
C TRP A 43 8.15 -3.04 5.24
N ASP A 44 9.29 -3.75 5.29
CA ASP A 44 9.84 -4.48 4.16
C ASP A 44 9.17 -5.86 4.07
N ILE A 45 8.14 -5.96 3.24
CA ILE A 45 7.29 -7.15 3.09
C ILE A 45 7.27 -7.52 1.61
N ASP A 46 7.36 -8.82 1.33
CA ASP A 46 7.27 -9.34 -0.03
C ASP A 46 5.93 -8.95 -0.69
N GLY A 47 6.00 -8.40 -1.90
CA GLY A 47 4.86 -7.84 -2.62
C GLY A 47 4.59 -6.34 -2.40
N VAL A 48 5.27 -5.68 -1.46
CA VAL A 48 5.21 -4.22 -1.30
C VAL A 48 6.32 -3.55 -2.10
N ILE A 49 5.95 -2.62 -2.97
CA ILE A 49 6.88 -1.83 -3.75
C ILE A 49 7.38 -0.69 -2.88
N ARG A 50 8.66 -0.70 -2.51
CA ARG A 50 9.24 0.36 -1.69
C ARG A 50 9.37 1.66 -2.50
N ALA A 51 8.94 2.79 -1.91
CA ALA A 51 9.11 4.14 -2.44
C ALA A 51 9.86 5.02 -1.44
N GLU A 52 10.70 5.92 -1.95
CA GLU A 52 11.52 6.81 -1.13
C GLU A 52 10.86 8.17 -0.90
N THR A 53 10.05 8.63 -1.85
CA THR A 53 9.31 9.89 -1.76
C THR A 53 7.85 9.71 -2.17
N PRO A 54 6.95 10.64 -1.79
CA PRO A 54 5.56 10.63 -2.26
C PRO A 54 5.44 10.62 -3.78
N GLU A 55 6.30 11.35 -4.50
CA GLU A 55 6.32 11.41 -5.96
C GLU A 55 6.73 10.07 -6.57
N ASP A 56 7.75 9.41 -6.00
CA ASP A 56 8.17 8.07 -6.40
C ASP A 56 7.06 7.05 -6.16
N ALA A 57 6.32 7.18 -5.06
CA ALA A 57 5.21 6.29 -4.75
C ALA A 57 4.07 6.39 -5.78
N VAL A 58 3.71 7.63 -6.16
CA VAL A 58 2.69 7.87 -7.19
C VAL A 58 3.15 7.31 -8.54
N ARG A 59 4.39 7.54 -8.95
CA ARG A 59 4.93 6.97 -10.20
C ARG A 59 4.87 5.45 -10.22
N LYS A 60 5.31 4.81 -9.13
CA LYS A 60 5.27 3.35 -8.99
C LYS A 60 3.86 2.78 -9.01
N ILE A 61 2.88 3.49 -8.48
CA ILE A 61 1.47 3.11 -8.64
C ILE A 61 1.07 3.11 -10.11
N PHE A 62 1.34 4.20 -10.84
CA PHE A 62 0.96 4.28 -12.25
C PHE A 62 1.69 3.28 -13.15
N ASP A 63 2.92 2.88 -12.81
CA ASP A 63 3.67 1.85 -13.53
C ASP A 63 3.14 0.42 -13.26
N ASN A 64 2.37 0.23 -12.18
CA ASN A 64 1.88 -1.09 -11.73
C ASN A 64 0.34 -1.21 -11.71
N LEU A 65 -0.36 -0.23 -12.30
CA LEU A 65 -1.79 -0.28 -12.63
C LEU A 65 -1.99 -1.00 -13.97
#